data_AF-A0A098F099-F1
#
_entry.id   AF-A0A098F099-F1
#
_cell.length_a   1.000
_cell.length_b   1.000
_cell.length_c   1.000
_cell.angle_alpha   90.00
_cell.angle_beta   90.00
_cell.angle_gamma   90.00
#
_symmetry.space_group_name_H-M   'P 1'
#
loop_
_entity.id
_entity.type
_entity.pdbx_description
1 polymer ?
#
loop_
_entity_poly.entity_id
_entity_poly.type
_entity_poly.pdbx_seq_one_letter_code
_entity_poly.pdbx_strand_id
1 'polypeptide(L)'
;MENYYFFDSNLAIGDRRLYSAADWSKVLSKFLESGIYNEADNLAVTADGTKMAVTVGAGVAFIEGRMYENSEPLELRIDAAEASLDRIDLVVLRLDMTEQNRYIKAFVVKGTAAENPVSPVPVDNTFIKEIPLAEVRVIRAKSTIDDAEITDRRNPDFVDPFTDGSRISTLERDSATYEWVKKFGIGNSVVNITNNLDTITQGGLNSWSAASIGAPTTLGGGQLLHLPGNNVNYQTQLALRDGVNAAYYRNKNNGVWEPWRKIITDEPPTWINIPLQNGAVAVPGHLLYVTKIGPIVIIRGQLDAATAAGTNFATLFAGYRPITTLMYLTTDNSINLHLAKIGINPSTGVMTLHGKSVSAMSVWVNCAFVAG
;
A
#
# COMPACT_ATOMS: atom_id res chain seq x y z
N MET A 1 -23.00 31.43 26.54
CA MET A 1 -22.53 31.81 27.89
C MET A 1 -21.15 31.20 28.05
N GLU A 2 -20.15 32.01 28.40
CA GLU A 2 -18.78 31.54 28.61
C GLU A 2 -18.64 30.96 30.02
N ASN A 3 -17.86 29.87 30.17
CA ASN A 3 -17.62 29.22 31.44
C ASN A 3 -16.10 29.07 31.65
N TYR A 4 -15.60 29.52 32.80
CA TYR A 4 -14.21 29.37 33.21
C TYR A 4 -14.14 28.39 34.39
N TYR A 5 -13.15 27.49 34.40
CA TYR A 5 -13.02 26.43 35.41
C TYR A 5 -11.98 26.82 36.48
N PHE A 6 -10.92 26.04 36.67
CA PHE A 6 -10.06 26.13 37.84
C PHE A 6 -9.20 27.40 37.88
N PHE A 7 -9.46 28.23 38.89
CA PHE A 7 -8.62 29.32 39.35
C PHE A 7 -8.61 29.35 40.89
N ASP A 8 -7.58 29.98 41.44
CA ASP A 8 -7.46 30.17 42.88
C ASP A 8 -8.59 31.02 43.45
N SER A 9 -9.02 30.69 44.67
CA SER A 9 -9.90 31.55 45.44
C SER A 9 -9.13 32.79 45.91
N ASN A 10 -9.74 33.96 45.78
CA ASN A 10 -9.20 35.21 46.33
C ASN A 10 -10.11 35.72 47.45
N LEU A 11 -9.77 35.31 48.69
CA LEU A 11 -10.53 35.69 49.88
C LEU A 11 -10.47 37.20 50.18
N ALA A 12 -9.43 37.90 49.73
CA ALA A 12 -9.27 39.35 49.98
C ALA A 12 -10.31 40.19 49.23
N ILE A 13 -10.84 39.68 48.10
CA ILE A 13 -11.94 40.31 47.34
C ILE A 13 -13.28 39.58 47.52
N GLY A 14 -13.34 38.59 48.42
CA GLY A 14 -14.53 37.77 48.65
C GLY A 14 -14.85 36.73 47.56
N ASP A 15 -13.92 36.45 46.62
CA ASP A 15 -14.08 35.45 45.58
C ASP A 15 -13.69 34.06 46.10
N ARG A 16 -14.66 33.37 46.72
CA ARG A 16 -14.51 31.98 47.16
C ARG A 16 -15.03 31.03 46.07
N ARG A 17 -14.14 30.26 45.48
CA ARG A 17 -14.47 29.25 44.45
C ARG A 17 -14.51 27.87 45.07
N LEU A 18 -15.62 27.16 44.87
CA LEU A 18 -15.82 25.79 45.30
C LEU A 18 -16.05 24.94 44.06
N TYR A 19 -15.24 23.90 43.89
CA TYR A 19 -15.34 22.98 42.76
C TYR A 19 -15.98 21.68 43.23
N SER A 20 -17.03 21.27 42.54
CA SER A 20 -17.70 19.99 42.78
C SER A 20 -16.93 18.85 42.11
N ALA A 21 -17.23 17.61 42.52
CA ALA A 21 -16.75 16.43 41.79
C ALA A 21 -17.17 16.44 40.32
N ALA A 22 -18.33 17.03 39.99
CA ALA A 22 -18.78 17.17 38.60
C ALA A 22 -17.90 18.12 37.78
N ASP A 23 -17.39 19.20 38.39
CA ASP A 23 -16.47 20.13 37.73
C ASP A 23 -15.13 19.44 37.40
N TRP A 24 -14.64 18.62 38.34
CA TRP A 24 -13.47 17.77 38.14
C TRP A 24 -13.66 16.74 37.05
N SER A 25 -14.75 15.97 37.10
CA SER A 25 -15.06 14.97 36.08
C SER A 25 -15.20 15.62 34.70
N LYS A 26 -15.77 16.82 34.62
CA LYS A 26 -15.92 17.54 33.35
C LYS A 26 -14.59 17.91 32.73
N VAL A 27 -13.61 18.35 33.53
CA VAL A 27 -12.27 18.64 33.02
C VAL A 27 -11.53 17.35 32.69
N LEU A 28 -11.57 16.33 33.55
CA LEU A 28 -10.91 15.04 33.30
C LEU A 28 -11.48 14.32 32.07
N SER A 29 -12.78 14.40 31.81
CA SER A 29 -13.42 13.83 30.61
C SER A 29 -12.92 14.42 29.29
N LYS A 30 -12.23 15.57 29.32
CA LYS A 30 -11.56 16.12 28.13
C LYS A 30 -10.28 15.37 27.78
N PHE A 31 -9.62 14.80 28.79
CA PHE A 31 -8.35 14.10 28.64
C PHE A 31 -8.51 12.58 28.62
N LEU A 32 -9.41 12.06 29.46
CA LEU A 32 -9.60 10.64 29.72
C LEU A 32 -10.85 10.13 29.00
N GLU A 33 -10.69 9.01 28.29
CA GLU A 33 -11.80 8.33 27.63
C GLU A 33 -12.60 7.49 28.61
N SER A 34 -13.86 7.22 28.28
CA SER A 34 -14.60 6.21 29.02
C SER A 34 -14.20 4.83 28.50
N GLY A 35 -13.65 3.99 29.37
CA GLY A 35 -13.13 2.68 29.01
C GLY A 35 -12.39 2.01 30.15
N ILE A 36 -11.88 0.82 29.86
CA ILE A 36 -11.13 -0.02 30.80
C ILE A 36 -9.66 0.14 30.45
N TYR A 37 -8.88 0.59 31.43
CA TYR A 37 -7.48 0.92 31.24
C TYR A 37 -6.63 -0.34 31.40
N ASN A 38 -5.50 -0.38 30.69
CA ASN A 38 -4.62 -1.54 30.66
C ASN A 38 -3.74 -1.57 31.92
N GLU A 39 -4.36 -1.84 33.06
CA GLU A 39 -3.75 -1.87 34.39
C GLU A 39 -4.21 -3.12 35.16
N ALA A 40 -3.25 -3.79 35.82
CA ALA A 40 -3.43 -5.06 36.54
C ALA A 40 -4.06 -6.16 35.65
N ASP A 41 -5.21 -6.72 36.04
CA ASP A 41 -5.91 -7.78 35.29
C ASP A 41 -6.95 -7.20 34.31
N ASN A 42 -6.96 -5.88 34.09
CA ASN A 42 -7.86 -5.17 33.18
C ASN A 42 -9.34 -5.45 33.45
N LEU A 43 -9.71 -5.66 34.73
CA LEU A 43 -11.08 -6.04 35.12
C LEU A 43 -11.60 -7.28 34.38
N ALA A 44 -10.71 -8.23 34.05
CA ALA A 44 -11.09 -9.47 33.38
C ALA A 44 -12.10 -10.25 34.23
N VAL A 45 -13.13 -10.79 33.57
CA VAL A 45 -14.12 -11.64 34.23
C VAL A 45 -13.73 -13.09 34.01
N THR A 46 -13.59 -13.86 35.09
CA THR A 46 -13.24 -15.28 35.05
C THR A 46 -14.17 -16.10 35.94
N ALA A 47 -14.21 -17.41 35.74
CA ALA A 47 -14.90 -18.34 36.64
C ALA A 47 -14.10 -19.62 36.89
N ASP A 48 -14.22 -20.16 38.10
CA ASP A 48 -13.45 -21.33 38.55
C ASP A 48 -14.19 -22.67 38.40
N GLY A 49 -15.43 -22.66 37.92
CA GLY A 49 -16.25 -23.87 37.77
C GLY A 49 -16.79 -24.44 39.09
N THR A 50 -16.63 -23.75 40.23
CA THR A 50 -17.00 -24.30 41.54
C THR A 50 -18.38 -23.88 42.03
N LYS A 51 -18.89 -22.73 41.58
CA LYS A 51 -20.13 -22.11 42.07
C LYS A 51 -20.80 -21.22 41.03
N MET A 52 -22.03 -20.79 41.30
CA MET A 52 -22.77 -19.79 40.51
C MET A 52 -22.26 -18.36 40.80
N ALA A 53 -21.01 -18.10 40.48
CA ALA A 53 -20.39 -16.78 40.60
C ALA A 53 -19.32 -16.58 39.54
N VAL A 54 -19.03 -15.32 39.25
CA VAL A 54 -17.90 -14.91 38.42
C VAL A 54 -17.01 -13.96 39.22
N THR A 55 -15.72 -13.95 38.91
CA THR A 55 -14.74 -13.11 39.59
C THR A 55 -14.25 -12.05 38.61
N VAL A 56 -14.38 -10.78 39.01
CA VAL A 56 -13.79 -9.64 38.29
C VAL A 56 -12.41 -9.40 38.87
N GLY A 57 -11.37 -9.49 38.03
CA GLY A 57 -9.98 -9.25 38.41
C GLY A 57 -9.70 -7.81 38.84
N ALA A 58 -8.48 -7.56 39.30
CA ALA A 58 -8.06 -6.20 39.62
C ALA A 58 -7.96 -5.33 38.35
N GLY A 59 -8.09 -4.01 38.49
CA GLY A 59 -7.93 -3.10 37.36
C GLY A 59 -8.63 -1.76 37.53
N VAL A 60 -8.47 -0.92 36.50
CA VAL A 60 -8.94 0.48 36.52
C VAL A 60 -9.83 0.76 35.32
N ALA A 61 -10.85 1.59 35.52
CA ALA A 61 -11.69 2.11 34.45
C ALA A 61 -12.02 3.57 34.69
N PHE A 62 -12.23 4.31 33.60
CA PHE A 62 -12.81 5.64 33.64
C PHE A 62 -14.16 5.65 32.95
N ILE A 63 -15.13 6.38 33.52
CA ILE A 63 -16.44 6.63 32.92
C ILE A 63 -16.77 8.11 33.12
N GLU A 64 -16.90 8.86 32.02
CA GLU A 64 -17.16 10.32 32.02
C GLU A 64 -16.24 11.12 32.98
N GLY A 65 -14.95 10.81 33.00
CA GLY A 65 -13.96 11.50 33.86
C GLY A 65 -14.05 11.15 35.35
N ARG A 66 -14.72 10.04 35.69
CA ARG A 66 -14.73 9.45 37.04
C ARG A 66 -14.00 8.11 37.00
N MET A 67 -13.17 7.87 38.01
CA MET A 67 -12.35 6.66 38.11
C MET A 67 -13.04 5.59 38.94
N TYR A 68 -12.90 4.35 38.49
CA TYR A 68 -13.15 3.14 39.24
C TYR A 68 -11.86 2.34 39.34
N GLU A 69 -11.59 1.77 40.50
CA GLU A 69 -10.46 0.91 40.76
C GLU A 69 -10.94 -0.29 41.56
N ASN A 70 -10.59 -1.47 41.08
CA ASN A 70 -10.74 -2.72 41.81
C ASN A 70 -9.34 -3.22 42.18
N SER A 71 -9.00 -3.23 43.47
CA SER A 71 -7.66 -3.61 43.93
C SER A 71 -7.48 -5.10 44.14
N GLU A 72 -8.58 -5.86 44.27
CA GLU A 72 -8.58 -7.29 44.60
C GLU A 72 -9.67 -8.03 43.82
N PRO A 73 -9.56 -9.35 43.59
CA PRO A 73 -10.59 -10.12 42.89
C PRO A 73 -11.97 -9.97 43.54
N LEU A 74 -12.94 -9.46 42.77
CA LEU A 74 -14.30 -9.18 43.23
C LEU A 74 -15.25 -10.27 42.74
N GLU A 75 -15.83 -11.02 43.68
CA GLU A 75 -16.81 -12.05 43.37
C GLU A 75 -18.21 -11.47 43.19
N LEU A 76 -18.82 -11.76 42.04
CA LEU A 76 -20.19 -11.41 41.70
C LEU A 76 -21.03 -12.68 41.62
N ARG A 77 -22.06 -12.75 42.46
CA ARG A 77 -23.02 -13.85 42.45
C ARG A 77 -23.87 -13.80 41.18
N ILE A 78 -23.98 -14.94 40.50
CA ILE A 78 -24.94 -15.18 39.44
C ILE A 78 -26.18 -15.87 40.04
N ASP A 79 -27.36 -15.46 39.63
CA ASP A 79 -28.60 -16.11 40.05
C ASP A 79 -28.62 -17.59 39.61
N ALA A 80 -29.33 -18.43 40.35
CA ALA A 80 -29.45 -19.85 39.99
C ALA A 80 -29.95 -20.03 38.54
N ALA A 81 -29.44 -21.05 37.85
CA ALA A 81 -29.86 -21.37 36.50
C ALA A 81 -31.34 -21.77 36.46
N GLU A 82 -32.01 -21.47 35.34
CA GLU A 82 -33.38 -21.94 35.14
C GLU A 82 -33.40 -23.45 34.89
N ALA A 83 -34.52 -24.10 35.21
CA ALA A 83 -34.63 -25.55 35.09
C ALA A 83 -34.61 -26.04 33.62
N SER A 84 -35.16 -25.26 32.70
CA SER A 84 -35.49 -25.71 31.34
C SER A 84 -34.85 -24.92 30.20
N LEU A 85 -34.45 -23.66 30.41
CA LEU A 85 -33.97 -22.76 29.36
C LEU A 85 -32.64 -22.12 29.75
N ASP A 86 -31.80 -21.86 28.74
CA ASP A 86 -30.55 -21.13 28.92
C ASP A 86 -30.83 -19.61 29.02
N ARG A 87 -29.91 -18.85 29.61
CA ARG A 87 -29.92 -17.38 29.57
C ARG A 87 -28.52 -16.81 29.45
N ILE A 88 -28.39 -15.56 29.03
CA ILE A 88 -27.12 -14.82 29.01
C ILE A 88 -27.25 -13.66 29.98
N ASP A 89 -26.43 -13.65 31.02
CA ASP A 89 -26.32 -12.53 31.96
C ASP A 89 -25.15 -11.63 31.50
N LEU A 90 -25.24 -10.31 31.73
CA LEU A 90 -24.20 -9.35 31.33
C LEU A 90 -23.53 -8.77 32.56
N VAL A 91 -22.21 -8.92 32.66
CA VAL A 91 -21.40 -8.25 33.68
C VAL A 91 -21.03 -6.87 33.16
N VAL A 92 -21.42 -5.82 33.88
CA VAL A 92 -21.20 -4.42 33.51
C VAL A 92 -20.54 -3.65 34.64
N LEU A 93 -19.75 -2.65 34.27
CA LEU A 93 -19.35 -1.59 35.18
C LEU A 93 -20.32 -0.42 35.03
N ARG A 94 -21.08 -0.11 36.10
CA ARG A 94 -22.14 0.92 36.08
C ARG A 94 -21.68 2.17 36.84
N LEU A 95 -21.62 3.29 36.14
CA LEU A 95 -21.66 4.63 36.73
C LEU A 95 -23.11 5.00 36.99
N ASP A 96 -23.46 5.26 38.25
CA ASP A 96 -24.77 5.77 38.66
C ASP A 96 -24.58 7.15 39.30
N MET A 97 -25.14 8.18 38.65
CA MET A 97 -25.10 9.58 39.06
C MET A 97 -26.39 10.05 39.73
N THR A 98 -27.35 9.15 40.00
CA THR A 98 -28.51 9.48 40.83
C THR A 98 -28.07 9.87 42.23
N GLU A 99 -28.82 10.77 42.88
CA GLU A 99 -28.46 11.32 44.20
C GLU A 99 -28.25 10.22 45.26
N GLN A 100 -28.99 9.12 45.13
CA GLN A 100 -28.99 7.99 46.07
C GLN A 100 -27.77 7.07 45.93
N ASN A 101 -27.22 6.91 44.72
CA ASN A 101 -26.25 5.85 44.42
C ASN A 101 -24.82 6.39 44.24
N ARG A 102 -24.59 7.45 43.44
CA ARG A 102 -23.29 8.15 43.28
C ARG A 102 -22.04 7.24 43.35
N TYR A 103 -22.00 6.16 42.57
CA TYR A 103 -20.89 5.20 42.56
C TYR A 103 -20.54 4.75 41.14
N ILE A 104 -19.36 4.14 41.01
CA ILE A 104 -19.07 3.20 39.92
C ILE A 104 -18.87 1.83 40.56
N LYS A 105 -19.64 0.83 40.14
CA LYS A 105 -19.57 -0.55 40.68
C LYS A 105 -19.86 -1.58 39.60
N ALA A 106 -19.30 -2.78 39.77
CA ALA A 106 -19.60 -3.91 38.90
C ALA A 106 -20.96 -4.54 39.28
N PHE A 107 -21.77 -4.87 38.27
CA PHE A 107 -23.08 -5.49 38.43
C PHE A 107 -23.26 -6.64 37.45
N VAL A 108 -24.12 -7.57 37.82
CA VAL A 108 -24.66 -8.60 36.94
C VAL A 108 -26.06 -8.18 36.53
N VAL A 109 -26.25 -7.91 35.24
CA VAL A 109 -27.55 -7.67 34.64
C VAL A 109 -28.11 -9.02 34.19
N LYS A 110 -29.16 -9.48 34.87
CA LYS A 110 -29.80 -10.76 34.58
C LYS A 110 -30.47 -10.73 33.21
N GLY A 111 -30.20 -11.74 32.39
CA GLY A 111 -30.86 -11.98 31.12
C GLY A 111 -32.24 -12.61 31.26
N THR A 112 -32.94 -12.69 30.14
CA THR A 112 -34.20 -13.42 30.04
C THR A 112 -33.94 -14.82 29.49
N ALA A 113 -34.51 -15.85 30.13
CA ALA A 113 -34.35 -17.22 29.67
C ALA A 113 -35.16 -17.49 28.39
N ALA A 114 -34.51 -18.11 27.40
CA ALA A 114 -35.10 -18.38 26.09
C ALA A 114 -34.39 -19.56 25.41
N GLU A 115 -35.02 -20.14 24.38
CA GLU A 115 -34.38 -21.18 23.56
C GLU A 115 -33.14 -20.64 22.83
N ASN A 116 -33.19 -19.38 22.41
CA ASN A 116 -32.08 -18.62 21.84
C ASN A 116 -31.86 -17.39 22.74
N PRO A 117 -31.08 -17.50 23.82
CA PRO A 117 -30.89 -16.42 24.77
C PRO A 117 -30.13 -15.25 24.13
N VAL A 118 -30.52 -14.03 24.49
CA VAL A 118 -29.93 -12.79 23.99
C VAL A 118 -29.35 -12.02 25.17
N SER A 119 -28.15 -11.46 24.97
CA SER A 119 -27.48 -10.62 25.95
C SER A 119 -28.27 -9.34 26.25
N PRO A 120 -28.39 -8.93 27.53
CA PRO A 120 -28.91 -7.63 27.91
C PRO A 120 -28.18 -6.47 27.20
N VAL A 121 -28.90 -5.37 26.96
CA VAL A 121 -28.30 -4.16 26.38
C VAL A 121 -27.79 -3.27 27.53
N PRO A 122 -26.52 -2.84 27.51
CA PRO A 122 -25.99 -1.93 28.53
C PRO A 122 -26.73 -0.58 28.50
N VAL A 123 -26.97 -0.03 29.68
CA VAL A 123 -27.68 1.23 29.86
C VAL A 123 -26.75 2.41 29.59
N ASP A 124 -27.16 3.27 28.67
CA ASP A 124 -26.48 4.52 28.35
C ASP A 124 -27.49 5.68 28.34
N ASN A 125 -27.70 6.31 29.49
CA ASN A 125 -28.60 7.46 29.65
C ASN A 125 -27.95 8.61 30.43
N THR A 126 -28.72 9.62 30.82
CA THR A 126 -28.21 10.84 31.48
C THR A 126 -27.67 10.59 32.89
N PHE A 127 -28.18 9.59 33.61
CA PHE A 127 -27.82 9.31 35.01
C PHE A 127 -27.06 8.00 35.18
N ILE A 128 -27.26 7.04 34.28
CA ILE A 128 -26.66 5.71 34.34
C ILE A 128 -25.90 5.47 33.05
N LYS A 129 -24.61 5.12 33.19
CA LYS A 129 -23.73 4.71 32.09
C LYS A 129 -23.12 3.34 32.42
N GLU A 130 -23.14 2.43 31.47
CA GLU A 130 -22.60 1.08 31.64
C GLU A 130 -21.54 0.75 30.59
N ILE A 131 -20.45 0.16 31.03
CA ILE A 131 -19.44 -0.46 30.15
C ILE A 131 -19.55 -1.99 30.32
N PRO A 132 -19.83 -2.75 29.24
CA PRO A 132 -19.86 -4.20 29.33
C PRO A 132 -18.46 -4.77 29.55
N LEU A 133 -18.33 -5.69 30.51
CA LEU A 133 -17.09 -6.43 30.77
C LEU A 133 -17.14 -7.80 30.09
N ALA A 134 -18.18 -8.59 30.36
CA ALA A 134 -18.33 -9.92 29.78
C ALA A 134 -19.78 -10.38 29.78
N GLU A 135 -20.10 -11.27 28.83
CA GLU A 135 -21.33 -12.05 28.81
C GLU A 135 -21.10 -13.39 29.49
N VAL A 136 -22.04 -13.81 30.33
CA VAL A 136 -21.99 -15.08 31.06
C VAL A 136 -23.17 -15.92 30.60
N ARG A 137 -22.88 -17.02 29.91
CA ARG A 137 -23.90 -17.97 29.49
C ARG A 137 -24.26 -18.91 30.63
N VAL A 138 -25.46 -18.73 31.19
CA VAL A 138 -26.01 -19.61 32.22
C VAL A 138 -26.77 -20.76 31.55
N ILE A 139 -26.15 -21.94 31.53
CA ILE A 139 -26.76 -23.15 30.98
C ILE A 139 -27.83 -23.68 31.95
N ARG A 140 -28.98 -24.10 31.41
CA ARG A 140 -30.08 -24.67 32.21
C ARG A 140 -29.63 -25.79 33.14
N ALA A 141 -30.25 -25.86 34.32
CA ALA A 141 -30.02 -26.86 35.36
C ALA A 141 -28.55 -26.99 35.86
N LYS A 142 -27.66 -26.07 35.48
CA LYS A 142 -26.28 -26.05 35.95
C LYS A 142 -26.17 -25.35 37.31
N SER A 143 -25.23 -25.78 38.14
CA SER A 143 -24.98 -25.22 39.49
C SER A 143 -23.62 -24.51 39.61
N THR A 144 -22.89 -24.38 38.50
CA THR A 144 -21.58 -23.75 38.42
C THR A 144 -21.44 -22.99 37.11
N ILE A 145 -20.57 -21.98 37.06
CA ILE A 145 -20.17 -21.28 35.83
C ILE A 145 -18.72 -21.64 35.52
N ASP A 146 -18.45 -22.09 34.30
CA ASP A 146 -17.10 -22.35 33.82
C ASP A 146 -16.59 -21.18 32.99
N ASP A 147 -15.26 -20.98 32.96
CA ASP A 147 -14.63 -19.90 32.20
C ASP A 147 -14.98 -19.94 30.70
N ALA A 148 -15.20 -21.14 30.14
CA ALA A 148 -15.63 -21.33 28.75
C ALA A 148 -17.03 -20.79 28.45
N GLU A 149 -17.83 -20.48 29.47
CA GLU A 149 -19.16 -19.88 29.35
C GLU A 149 -19.12 -18.35 29.41
N ILE A 150 -17.94 -17.78 29.59
CA ILE A 150 -17.69 -16.34 29.63
C ILE A 150 -17.22 -15.89 28.25
N THR A 151 -17.88 -14.87 27.71
CA THR A 151 -17.46 -14.19 26.47
C THR A 151 -17.06 -12.77 26.81
N ASP A 152 -15.81 -12.43 26.56
CA ASP A 152 -15.29 -11.08 26.80
C ASP A 152 -15.99 -10.05 25.91
N ARG A 153 -16.41 -8.92 26.51
CA ARG A 153 -17.08 -7.81 25.82
C ARG A 153 -16.38 -6.48 26.02
N ARG A 154 -15.20 -6.48 26.66
CA ARG A 154 -14.34 -5.31 26.74
C ARG A 154 -13.95 -4.90 25.32
N ASN A 155 -13.85 -3.60 25.07
CA ASN A 155 -13.48 -3.09 23.75
C ASN A 155 -12.00 -3.42 23.47
N PRO A 156 -11.68 -4.34 22.53
CA PRO A 156 -10.29 -4.72 22.25
C PRO A 156 -9.51 -3.60 21.57
N ASP A 157 -10.22 -2.66 20.94
CA ASP A 157 -9.66 -1.49 20.27
C ASP A 157 -9.58 -0.27 21.21
N PHE A 158 -9.85 -0.44 22.52
CA PHE A 158 -9.68 0.65 23.47
C PHE A 158 -8.20 0.99 23.59
N VAL A 159 -7.88 2.26 23.32
CA VAL A 159 -6.53 2.79 23.36
C VAL A 159 -6.36 3.54 24.67
N ASP A 160 -5.55 2.99 25.57
CA ASP A 160 -5.21 3.66 26.82
C ASP A 160 -4.37 4.92 26.54
N PRO A 161 -4.90 6.13 26.84
CA PRO A 161 -4.22 7.39 26.57
C PRO A 161 -2.89 7.56 27.32
N PHE A 162 -2.65 6.81 28.40
CA PHE A 162 -1.40 6.86 29.14
C PHE A 162 -0.31 5.95 28.56
N THR A 163 -0.70 4.90 27.85
CA THR A 163 0.22 3.90 27.30
C THR A 163 0.73 4.28 25.91
N ASP A 164 -0.07 4.97 25.09
CA ASP A 164 0.29 5.28 23.70
C ASP A 164 0.61 6.77 23.43
N GLY A 165 0.38 7.67 24.39
CA GLY A 165 0.59 9.11 24.23
C GLY A 165 -0.32 9.80 23.21
N SER A 166 -1.27 9.09 22.60
CA SER A 166 -2.14 9.54 21.51
C SER A 166 -3.06 10.68 21.93
N ARG A 167 -3.41 10.80 23.22
CA ARG A 167 -4.32 11.88 23.65
C ARG A 167 -3.64 13.15 24.18
N ILE A 168 -2.31 13.16 24.31
CA ILE A 168 -1.56 14.43 24.23
C ILE A 168 -1.53 14.96 22.77
N SER A 169 -1.83 14.11 21.78
CA SER A 169 -1.85 14.47 20.35
C SER A 169 -3.20 14.97 19.81
N THR A 170 -4.27 15.04 20.62
CA THR A 170 -5.52 15.72 20.26
C THR A 170 -5.40 17.25 20.17
N LEU A 171 -4.18 17.78 20.14
CA LEU A 171 -3.84 18.96 19.32
C LEU A 171 -3.81 18.58 17.81
N GLU A 172 -4.95 18.04 17.35
CA GLU A 172 -5.57 18.15 16.01
C GLU A 172 -4.97 17.70 14.67
N ARG A 173 -3.83 16.97 14.47
CA ARG A 173 -3.37 16.74 13.06
C ARG A 173 -2.91 15.40 12.50
N ASP A 174 -2.75 14.31 13.26
CA ASP A 174 -1.99 13.18 12.69
C ASP A 174 -2.78 11.95 12.21
N SER A 175 -3.92 11.55 12.79
CA SER A 175 -4.58 10.29 12.36
C SER A 175 -5.25 10.37 10.99
N ALA A 176 -6.06 11.41 10.72
CA ALA A 176 -6.75 11.56 9.43
C ALA A 176 -5.78 11.88 8.28
N THR A 177 -4.73 12.67 8.55
CA THR A 177 -3.67 12.96 7.58
C THR A 177 -2.89 11.70 7.25
N TYR A 178 -2.52 10.92 8.27
CA TYR A 178 -1.81 9.66 8.09
C TYR A 178 -2.61 8.64 7.27
N GLU A 179 -3.90 8.45 7.60
CA GLU A 179 -4.78 7.57 6.82
C GLU A 179 -5.05 8.09 5.40
N TRP A 180 -5.08 9.41 5.20
CA TRP A 180 -5.15 9.99 3.86
C TRP A 180 -3.88 9.74 3.04
N VAL A 181 -2.69 9.90 3.63
CA VAL A 181 -1.40 9.63 2.97
C VAL A 181 -1.26 8.17 2.55
N LYS A 182 -1.70 7.22 3.40
CA LYS A 182 -1.69 5.79 3.08
C LYS A 182 -2.45 5.43 1.79
N LYS A 183 -3.51 6.16 1.45
CA LYS A 183 -4.28 5.93 0.21
C LYS A 183 -3.46 6.16 -1.06
N PHE A 184 -2.34 6.89 -0.97
CA PHE A 184 -1.41 7.11 -2.08
C PHE A 184 -0.26 6.08 -2.13
N GLY A 185 -0.32 5.03 -1.29
CA GLY A 185 0.72 4.01 -1.20
C GLY A 185 1.98 4.48 -0.46
N ILE A 186 1.87 5.50 0.40
CA ILE A 186 2.98 6.08 1.19
C ILE A 186 2.75 5.75 2.67
N GLY A 187 3.78 5.27 3.37
CA GLY A 187 3.72 4.99 4.82
C GLY A 187 3.22 3.60 5.22
N ASN A 188 2.97 2.70 4.25
CA ASN A 188 2.74 1.25 4.42
C ASN A 188 3.10 0.52 3.10
N SER A 189 2.84 -0.80 2.98
CA SER A 189 2.93 -1.53 1.71
C SER A 189 2.16 -0.82 0.59
N VAL A 190 2.73 -0.84 -0.61
CA VAL A 190 2.17 -0.21 -1.82
C VAL A 190 0.74 -0.70 -2.09
N VAL A 191 -0.14 0.16 -2.59
CA VAL A 191 -1.52 -0.23 -2.95
C VAL A 191 -1.46 -1.25 -4.10
N ASN A 192 -1.98 -2.46 -3.85
CA ASN A 192 -2.01 -3.53 -4.86
C ASN A 192 -3.11 -3.27 -5.88
N ILE A 193 -2.75 -2.77 -7.07
CA ILE A 193 -3.69 -2.63 -8.17
C ILE A 193 -3.87 -4.00 -8.80
N THR A 194 -5.01 -4.62 -8.49
CA THR A 194 -5.10 -6.07 -8.57
C THR A 194 -5.26 -6.59 -10.01
N ASN A 195 -5.75 -5.81 -10.99
CA ASN A 195 -6.07 -6.38 -12.31
C ASN A 195 -5.79 -5.50 -13.55
N ASN A 196 -5.97 -4.18 -13.51
CA ASN A 196 -5.94 -3.35 -14.73
C ASN A 196 -5.30 -1.98 -14.49
N LEU A 197 -4.17 -1.73 -15.18
CA LEU A 197 -3.44 -0.46 -15.11
C LEU A 197 -4.16 0.66 -15.88
N ASP A 198 -5.06 0.33 -16.79
CA ASP A 198 -5.72 1.32 -17.66
C ASP A 198 -6.86 2.06 -16.96
N THR A 199 -7.39 1.50 -15.87
CA THR A 199 -8.57 1.99 -15.12
C THR A 199 -8.22 2.78 -13.86
N ILE A 200 -6.94 2.99 -13.59
CA ILE A 200 -6.48 3.74 -12.41
C ILE A 200 -6.91 5.21 -12.56
N THR A 201 -7.44 5.78 -11.49
CA THR A 201 -7.91 7.18 -11.43
C THR A 201 -7.28 7.95 -10.27
N GLN A 202 -7.00 7.27 -9.15
CA GLN A 202 -6.33 7.87 -8.00
C GLN A 202 -4.81 7.84 -8.21
N GLY A 203 -4.17 9.00 -8.07
CA GLY A 203 -2.71 9.10 -8.10
C GLY A 203 -2.05 8.37 -6.94
N GLY A 204 -0.78 8.00 -7.11
CA GLY A 204 -0.01 7.37 -6.05
C GLY A 204 0.96 6.30 -6.53
N LEU A 205 1.60 5.67 -5.56
CA LEU A 205 2.47 4.51 -5.73
C LEU A 205 1.63 3.24 -5.68
N ASN A 206 1.83 2.36 -6.66
CA ASN A 206 1.08 1.13 -6.86
C ASN A 206 2.02 -0.02 -7.22
N SER A 207 1.55 -1.26 -7.09
CA SER A 207 2.21 -2.43 -7.66
C SER A 207 1.45 -2.95 -8.88
N TRP A 208 2.15 -3.68 -9.75
CA TRP A 208 1.58 -4.37 -10.92
C TRP A 208 2.24 -5.73 -11.13
N SER A 209 1.55 -6.62 -11.84
CA SER A 209 2.05 -7.95 -12.18
C SER A 209 2.13 -8.14 -13.71
N ALA A 210 2.89 -9.15 -14.15
CA ALA A 210 2.95 -9.55 -15.57
C ALA A 210 1.58 -9.90 -16.18
N ALA A 211 0.61 -10.28 -15.32
CA ALA A 211 -0.75 -10.64 -15.72
C ALA A 211 -1.71 -9.44 -15.74
N SER A 212 -1.27 -8.26 -15.30
CA SER A 212 -2.14 -7.08 -15.23
C SER A 212 -2.46 -6.55 -16.63
N ILE A 213 -3.72 -6.20 -16.87
CA ILE A 213 -4.16 -5.58 -18.13
C ILE A 213 -3.46 -4.24 -18.26
N GLY A 214 -2.89 -3.98 -19.44
CA GLY A 214 -2.12 -2.76 -19.69
C GLY A 214 -0.72 -2.77 -19.09
N ALA A 215 -0.20 -3.92 -18.64
CA ALA A 215 1.19 -4.04 -18.18
C ALA A 215 2.20 -3.71 -19.31
N PRO A 216 3.37 -3.12 -18.98
CA PRO A 216 4.42 -2.82 -19.97
C PRO A 216 5.09 -4.05 -20.56
N THR A 217 5.02 -5.20 -19.86
CA THR A 217 5.62 -6.46 -20.30
C THR A 217 4.89 -7.65 -19.66
N THR A 218 4.99 -8.81 -20.29
CA THR A 218 4.49 -10.10 -19.79
C THR A 218 5.54 -10.90 -19.02
N LEU A 219 6.76 -10.38 -18.86
CA LEU A 219 7.90 -11.14 -18.32
C LEU A 219 8.19 -10.87 -16.82
N GLY A 220 7.34 -10.14 -16.11
CA GLY A 220 7.50 -9.85 -14.68
C GLY A 220 6.60 -8.70 -14.23
N GLY A 221 6.48 -8.50 -12.91
CA GLY A 221 5.76 -7.37 -12.30
C GLY A 221 6.70 -6.23 -11.88
N GLY A 222 6.14 -5.29 -11.12
CA GLY A 222 6.93 -4.28 -10.43
C GLY A 222 6.11 -3.16 -9.80
N GLN A 223 6.72 -1.98 -9.70
CA GLN A 223 6.11 -0.78 -9.12
C GLN A 223 5.64 0.19 -10.20
N LEU A 224 4.58 0.92 -9.91
CA LEU A 224 3.94 1.89 -10.81
C LEU A 224 3.67 3.20 -10.05
N LEU A 225 4.19 4.30 -10.56
CA LEU A 225 3.74 5.63 -10.20
C LEU A 225 2.65 6.07 -11.19
N HIS A 226 1.46 6.35 -10.66
CA HIS A 226 0.36 6.90 -11.42
C HIS A 226 0.18 8.39 -11.15
N LEU A 227 0.22 9.19 -12.22
CA LEU A 227 0.11 10.64 -12.20
C LEU A 227 -1.17 11.06 -12.93
N PRO A 228 -2.29 11.26 -12.21
CA PRO A 228 -3.51 11.74 -12.82
C PRO A 228 -3.32 13.18 -13.26
N GLY A 229 -3.81 13.54 -14.44
CA GLY A 229 -3.96 14.94 -14.81
C GLY A 229 -5.25 15.53 -14.23
N ASN A 230 -5.45 16.84 -14.44
CA ASN A 230 -6.68 17.54 -14.05
C ASN A 230 -7.95 17.00 -14.74
N ASN A 231 -7.79 16.15 -15.75
CA ASN A 231 -8.84 15.48 -16.48
C ASN A 231 -8.43 14.02 -16.69
N VAL A 232 -9.33 13.07 -16.42
CA VAL A 232 -9.13 11.61 -16.56
C VAL A 232 -8.76 11.17 -17.98
N ASN A 233 -8.91 12.04 -18.98
CA ASN A 233 -8.48 11.78 -20.35
C ASN A 233 -6.98 12.00 -20.58
N TYR A 234 -6.29 12.67 -19.65
CA TYR A 234 -4.88 13.00 -19.72
C TYR A 234 -4.18 12.57 -18.44
N GLN A 235 -3.43 11.47 -18.51
CA GLN A 235 -2.81 10.84 -17.35
C GLN A 235 -1.44 10.31 -17.75
N THR A 236 -0.52 10.19 -16.79
CA THR A 236 0.82 9.64 -17.03
C THR A 236 1.07 8.48 -16.09
N GLN A 237 1.77 7.47 -16.60
CA GLN A 237 2.20 6.32 -15.82
C GLN A 237 3.69 6.08 -16.03
N LEU A 238 4.38 5.80 -14.94
CA LEU A 238 5.79 5.39 -14.90
C LEU A 238 5.86 4.03 -14.19
N ALA A 239 6.34 3.00 -14.89
CA ALA A 239 6.47 1.65 -14.37
C ALA A 239 7.95 1.27 -14.25
N LEU A 240 8.32 0.74 -13.09
CA LEU A 240 9.62 0.11 -12.83
C LEU A 240 9.41 -1.40 -12.75
N ARG A 241 10.28 -2.17 -13.37
CA ARG A 241 10.22 -3.64 -13.34
C ARG A 241 11.11 -4.17 -12.22
N ASP A 242 10.60 -5.14 -11.48
CA ASP A 242 11.38 -5.76 -10.40
C ASP A 242 12.47 -6.68 -10.96
N GLY A 243 13.62 -6.69 -10.28
CA GLY A 243 14.73 -7.61 -10.55
C GLY A 243 15.50 -7.37 -11.86
N VAL A 244 15.18 -6.30 -12.62
CA VAL A 244 15.91 -5.91 -13.84
C VAL A 244 15.98 -4.40 -13.99
N ASN A 245 16.94 -3.90 -14.77
CA ASN A 245 17.09 -2.47 -15.06
C ASN A 245 16.15 -2.01 -16.19
N ALA A 246 14.84 -2.11 -15.96
CA ALA A 246 13.85 -1.66 -16.95
C ALA A 246 12.85 -0.69 -16.33
N ALA A 247 12.73 0.48 -16.95
CA ALA A 247 11.69 1.47 -16.65
C ALA A 247 10.92 1.81 -17.93
N TYR A 248 9.62 2.04 -17.79
CA TYR A 248 8.70 2.34 -18.88
C TYR A 248 7.83 3.54 -18.51
N TYR A 249 7.44 4.34 -19.49
CA TYR A 249 6.36 5.31 -19.32
C TYR A 249 5.33 5.21 -20.43
N ARG A 250 4.13 5.71 -20.15
CA ARG A 250 3.09 5.96 -21.15
C ARG A 250 2.24 7.15 -20.73
N ASN A 251 1.58 7.74 -21.71
CA ASN A 251 0.63 8.82 -21.51
C ASN A 251 -0.75 8.38 -22.01
N LYS A 252 -1.79 8.88 -21.35
CA LYS A 252 -3.16 8.86 -21.84
C LYS A 252 -3.40 10.17 -22.56
N ASN A 253 -3.86 10.10 -23.80
CA ASN A 253 -4.21 11.27 -24.59
C ASN A 253 -5.65 11.12 -25.08
N ASN A 254 -6.49 12.12 -24.78
CA ASN A 254 -7.91 12.12 -25.13
C ASN A 254 -8.64 10.81 -24.79
N GLY A 255 -8.38 10.26 -23.60
CA GLY A 255 -9.03 9.03 -23.11
C GLY A 255 -8.39 7.72 -23.58
N VAL A 256 -7.39 7.76 -24.46
CA VAL A 256 -6.71 6.58 -24.99
C VAL A 256 -5.29 6.48 -24.45
N TRP A 257 -4.90 5.30 -23.94
CA TRP A 257 -3.52 5.05 -23.53
C TRP A 257 -2.62 4.85 -24.76
N GLU A 258 -1.54 5.61 -24.81
CA GLU A 258 -0.46 5.36 -25.76
C GLU A 258 0.31 4.08 -25.38
N PRO A 259 1.01 3.44 -26.34
CA PRO A 259 1.91 2.33 -26.05
C PRO A 259 2.99 2.70 -25.04
N TRP A 260 3.42 1.72 -24.26
CA TRP A 260 4.55 1.86 -23.35
C TRP A 260 5.85 2.14 -24.10
N ARG A 261 6.64 3.06 -23.56
CA ARG A 261 7.96 3.44 -24.06
C ARG A 261 8.99 3.15 -22.98
N LYS A 262 10.01 2.38 -23.33
CA LYS A 262 11.12 2.03 -22.40
C LYS A 262 12.07 3.22 -22.26
N ILE A 263 12.44 3.57 -21.02
CA ILE A 263 13.33 4.72 -20.69
C ILE A 263 14.74 4.25 -20.36
N ILE A 264 14.88 3.14 -19.62
CA ILE A 264 16.18 2.55 -19.31
C ILE A 264 16.44 1.42 -20.31
N THR A 265 17.53 1.53 -21.07
CA THR A 265 17.91 0.60 -22.14
C THR A 265 19.36 0.14 -22.00
N ASP A 266 19.77 -0.25 -20.79
CA ASP A 266 21.07 -0.87 -20.55
C ASP A 266 21.10 -2.35 -20.94
N GLU A 267 19.96 -2.92 -21.35
CA GLU A 267 19.91 -4.22 -22.01
C GLU A 267 20.77 -4.21 -23.29
N PRO A 268 21.58 -5.27 -23.52
CA PRO A 268 22.36 -5.41 -24.73
C PRO A 268 21.49 -5.26 -25.98
N PRO A 269 21.95 -4.53 -27.01
CA PRO A 269 21.18 -4.37 -28.23
C PRO A 269 20.95 -5.73 -28.91
N THR A 270 19.73 -5.97 -29.38
CA THR A 270 19.41 -7.14 -30.20
C THR A 270 19.97 -6.94 -31.61
N TRP A 271 20.78 -7.90 -32.07
CA TRP A 271 21.38 -7.87 -33.40
C TRP A 271 20.58 -8.76 -34.36
N ILE A 272 20.30 -8.24 -35.55
CA ILE A 272 19.57 -8.93 -36.61
C ILE A 272 20.53 -9.17 -37.77
N ASN A 273 20.62 -10.42 -38.24
CA ASN A 273 21.43 -10.76 -39.41
C ASN A 273 20.83 -10.13 -40.67
N ILE A 274 21.64 -9.43 -41.46
CA ILE A 274 21.28 -8.92 -42.78
C ILE A 274 21.79 -9.93 -43.83
N PRO A 275 20.90 -10.61 -44.56
CA PRO A 275 21.33 -11.54 -45.60
C PRO A 275 22.09 -10.83 -46.71
N LEU A 276 23.27 -11.36 -47.07
CA LEU A 276 24.03 -10.91 -48.23
C LEU A 276 23.39 -11.42 -49.53
N GLN A 277 23.58 -10.67 -50.61
CA GLN A 277 22.92 -10.84 -51.90
C GLN A 277 23.93 -10.67 -53.05
N ASN A 278 23.53 -11.10 -54.25
CA ASN A 278 24.25 -10.86 -55.51
C ASN A 278 25.73 -11.29 -55.50
N GLY A 279 26.01 -12.46 -54.88
CA GLY A 279 27.35 -13.03 -54.82
C GLY A 279 28.30 -12.37 -53.82
N ALA A 280 27.84 -11.40 -53.02
CA ALA A 280 28.60 -10.88 -51.90
C ALA A 280 28.74 -11.93 -50.79
N VAL A 281 29.94 -12.04 -50.22
CA VAL A 281 30.26 -13.00 -49.17
C VAL A 281 30.83 -12.23 -47.98
N ALA A 282 30.50 -12.66 -46.76
CA ALA A 282 31.06 -12.10 -45.55
C ALA A 282 32.40 -12.78 -45.23
N VAL A 283 33.32 -12.04 -44.60
CA VAL A 283 34.49 -12.66 -43.98
C VAL A 283 34.01 -13.62 -42.88
N PRO A 284 34.54 -14.86 -42.79
CA PRO A 284 34.18 -15.79 -41.72
C PRO A 284 34.30 -15.17 -40.33
N GLY A 285 33.24 -15.28 -39.51
CA GLY A 285 33.17 -14.66 -38.18
C GLY A 285 32.69 -13.20 -38.16
N HIS A 286 32.53 -12.54 -39.32
CA HIS A 286 32.12 -11.14 -39.44
C HIS A 286 30.88 -10.98 -40.34
N LEU A 287 29.83 -11.74 -40.05
CA LEU A 287 28.52 -11.59 -40.70
C LEU A 287 27.99 -10.15 -40.57
N LEU A 288 27.13 -9.76 -41.51
CA LEU A 288 26.54 -8.45 -41.53
C LEU A 288 25.32 -8.42 -40.59
N TYR A 289 25.38 -7.58 -39.56
CA TYR A 289 24.33 -7.41 -38.58
C TYR A 289 23.88 -5.96 -38.49
N VAL A 290 22.62 -5.77 -38.11
CA VAL A 290 22.04 -4.47 -37.77
C VAL A 290 21.37 -4.50 -36.42
N THR A 291 21.47 -3.40 -35.70
CA THR A 291 20.67 -3.13 -34.51
C THR A 291 20.11 -1.71 -34.54
N LYS A 292 19.07 -1.45 -33.77
CA LYS A 292 18.46 -0.12 -33.63
C LYS A 292 18.29 0.21 -32.15
N ILE A 293 18.88 1.32 -31.73
CA ILE A 293 18.82 1.84 -30.35
C ILE A 293 18.15 3.22 -30.42
N GLY A 294 16.89 3.30 -30.01
CA GLY A 294 16.07 4.49 -30.25
C GLY A 294 15.97 4.78 -31.76
N PRO A 295 16.29 6.00 -32.23
CA PRO A 295 16.28 6.33 -33.66
C PRO A 295 17.60 5.95 -34.38
N ILE A 296 18.65 5.52 -33.66
CA ILE A 296 19.96 5.24 -34.24
C ILE A 296 20.02 3.80 -34.70
N VAL A 297 20.38 3.59 -35.97
CA VAL A 297 20.69 2.30 -36.55
C VAL A 297 22.20 2.13 -36.58
N ILE A 298 22.68 0.97 -36.16
CA ILE A 298 24.09 0.59 -36.19
C ILE A 298 24.20 -0.68 -37.03
N ILE A 299 25.07 -0.66 -38.03
CA ILE A 299 25.42 -1.81 -38.86
C ILE A 299 26.86 -2.20 -38.56
N ARG A 300 27.12 -3.51 -38.45
CA ARG A 300 28.46 -4.09 -38.27
C ARG A 300 28.63 -5.32 -39.13
N GLY A 301 29.83 -5.54 -39.64
CA GLY A 301 30.19 -6.73 -40.41
C GLY A 301 31.34 -6.45 -41.34
N GLN A 302 31.72 -7.45 -42.14
CA GLN A 302 32.81 -7.30 -43.10
C GLN A 302 32.53 -8.10 -44.37
N LEU A 303 32.65 -7.43 -45.52
CA LEU A 303 32.57 -8.06 -46.84
C LEU A 303 33.94 -8.64 -47.20
N ASP A 304 33.94 -9.85 -47.75
CA ASP A 304 35.12 -10.52 -48.24
C ASP A 304 35.72 -9.80 -49.46
N ALA A 305 37.03 -9.96 -49.65
CA ALA A 305 37.78 -9.37 -50.77
C ALA A 305 37.22 -9.75 -52.15
N ALA A 306 36.57 -10.91 -52.28
CA ALA A 306 35.90 -11.35 -53.50
C ALA A 306 34.72 -10.47 -53.90
N THR A 307 34.14 -9.69 -52.97
CA THR A 307 33.00 -8.80 -53.28
C THR A 307 33.47 -7.65 -54.17
N ALA A 308 32.99 -7.62 -55.42
CA ALA A 308 33.40 -6.63 -56.42
C ALA A 308 32.76 -5.25 -56.17
N ALA A 309 33.46 -4.19 -56.59
CA ALA A 309 32.85 -2.86 -56.68
C ALA A 309 31.68 -2.88 -57.69
N GLY A 310 30.63 -2.14 -57.41
CA GLY A 310 29.35 -2.16 -58.12
C GLY A 310 28.31 -3.14 -57.57
N THR A 311 28.69 -4.01 -56.63
CA THR A 311 27.77 -5.03 -56.07
C THR A 311 26.73 -4.40 -55.14
N ASN A 312 25.44 -4.69 -55.40
CA ASN A 312 24.36 -4.47 -54.44
C ASN A 312 24.35 -5.64 -53.45
N PHE A 313 25.07 -5.50 -52.34
CA PHE A 313 25.45 -6.64 -51.50
C PHE A 313 24.42 -7.00 -50.45
N ALA A 314 23.47 -6.12 -50.11
CA ALA A 314 22.43 -6.37 -49.12
C ALA A 314 21.26 -5.39 -49.29
N THR A 315 20.15 -5.66 -48.59
CA THR A 315 19.01 -4.73 -48.50
C THR A 315 18.58 -4.58 -47.03
N LEU A 316 18.51 -3.35 -46.54
CA LEU A 316 18.02 -3.04 -45.19
C LEU A 316 16.51 -3.14 -45.08
N PHE A 317 16.07 -3.70 -43.95
CA PHE A 317 14.66 -3.82 -43.58
C PHE A 317 13.99 -2.43 -43.46
N ALA A 318 12.68 -2.38 -43.73
CA ALA A 318 11.89 -1.18 -43.47
C ALA A 318 11.99 -0.77 -41.99
N GLY A 319 12.13 0.53 -41.71
CA GLY A 319 12.36 1.06 -40.36
C GLY A 319 13.82 1.05 -39.88
N TYR A 320 14.73 0.45 -40.64
CA TYR A 320 16.20 0.47 -40.40
C TYR A 320 16.97 1.28 -41.47
N ARG A 321 16.26 1.95 -42.38
CA ARG A 321 16.84 2.68 -43.51
C ARG A 321 17.18 4.12 -43.10
N PRO A 322 18.21 4.75 -43.69
CA PRO A 322 18.53 6.14 -43.39
C PRO A 322 17.46 7.09 -43.94
N ILE A 323 17.36 8.29 -43.34
CA ILE A 323 16.47 9.38 -43.82
C ILE A 323 16.84 9.90 -45.21
N THR A 324 18.11 9.81 -45.59
CA THR A 324 18.66 10.30 -46.86
C THR A 324 19.68 9.31 -47.39
N THR A 325 20.08 9.46 -48.65
CA THR A 325 21.17 8.65 -49.20
C THR A 325 22.46 8.96 -48.47
N LEU A 326 23.00 7.97 -47.77
CA LEU A 326 24.26 8.08 -47.05
C LEU A 326 25.37 7.35 -47.81
N MET A 327 26.55 7.96 -47.81
CA MET A 327 27.77 7.36 -48.35
C MET A 327 28.82 7.30 -47.23
N TYR A 328 29.35 6.11 -46.97
CA TYR A 328 30.36 5.87 -45.95
C TYR A 328 31.70 5.58 -46.60
N LEU A 329 32.76 6.19 -46.06
CA LEU A 329 34.12 5.78 -46.32
C LEU A 329 34.57 4.86 -45.18
N THR A 330 35.12 3.71 -45.54
CA THR A 330 35.60 2.71 -44.58
C THR A 330 37.00 2.27 -44.98
N THR A 331 37.84 1.93 -44.00
CA THR A 331 39.23 1.51 -44.22
C THR A 331 39.40 0.02 -44.00
N ASP A 332 40.50 -0.55 -44.50
CA ASP A 332 40.99 -1.80 -43.96
C ASP A 332 41.78 -1.57 -42.66
N ASN A 333 42.14 -2.66 -41.97
CA ASN A 333 42.76 -2.61 -40.64
C ASN A 333 44.30 -2.59 -40.72
N SER A 334 44.90 -1.96 -41.73
CA SER A 334 46.34 -2.03 -41.98
C SER A 334 47.02 -0.67 -42.18
N ILE A 335 48.35 -0.69 -42.13
CA ILE A 335 49.29 0.46 -42.10
C ILE A 335 49.15 1.38 -43.35
N ASN A 336 48.43 0.94 -44.39
CA ASN A 336 48.14 1.70 -45.60
C ASN A 336 46.68 2.17 -45.63
N LEU A 337 46.45 3.41 -46.05
CA LEU A 337 45.11 4.00 -46.10
C LEU A 337 44.32 3.48 -47.32
N HIS A 338 43.71 2.31 -47.20
CA HIS A 338 42.76 1.80 -48.18
C HIS A 338 41.34 2.34 -47.89
N LEU A 339 40.57 2.66 -48.93
CA LEU A 339 39.25 3.28 -48.83
C LEU A 339 38.22 2.51 -49.65
N ALA A 340 37.09 2.18 -49.03
CA ALA A 340 35.90 1.71 -49.72
C ALA A 340 34.75 2.70 -49.56
N LYS A 341 33.89 2.76 -50.57
CA LYS A 341 32.70 3.63 -50.60
C LYS A 341 31.45 2.77 -50.60
N ILE A 342 30.65 2.87 -49.54
CA ILE A 342 29.37 2.16 -49.41
C ILE A 342 28.23 3.16 -49.44
N GLY A 343 27.23 2.91 -50.28
CA GLY A 343 26.00 3.69 -50.35
C GLY A 343 24.81 2.93 -49.81
N ILE A 344 23.87 3.63 -49.16
CA ILE A 344 22.60 3.06 -48.72
C ILE A 344 21.48 3.94 -49.28
N ASN A 345 20.60 3.34 -50.10
CA ASN A 345 19.45 4.04 -50.66
C ASN A 345 18.31 4.09 -49.62
N PRO A 346 17.76 5.28 -49.28
CA PRO A 346 16.78 5.43 -48.22
C PRO A 346 15.42 4.81 -48.59
N SER A 347 15.01 4.91 -49.85
CA SER A 347 13.70 4.45 -50.32
C SER A 347 13.62 2.93 -50.48
N THR A 348 14.71 2.30 -50.92
CA THR A 348 14.75 0.86 -51.22
C THR A 348 15.48 0.04 -50.17
N GLY A 349 16.35 0.67 -49.36
CA GLY A 349 17.23 0.00 -48.40
C GLY A 349 18.43 -0.69 -49.05
N VAL A 350 18.57 -0.64 -50.38
CA VAL A 350 19.66 -1.31 -51.10
C VAL A 350 21.01 -0.73 -50.66
N MET A 351 21.91 -1.62 -50.27
CA MET A 351 23.27 -1.33 -49.89
C MET A 351 24.21 -1.69 -51.04
N THR A 352 24.99 -0.70 -51.50
CA THR A 352 25.85 -0.84 -52.69
C THR A 352 27.31 -0.56 -52.31
N LEU A 353 28.22 -1.45 -52.71
CA LEU A 353 29.66 -1.19 -52.65
C LEU A 353 30.05 -0.42 -53.91
N HIS A 354 30.12 0.91 -53.86
CA HIS A 354 30.39 1.74 -55.03
C HIS A 354 31.84 1.67 -55.51
N GLY A 355 32.79 1.45 -54.60
CA GLY A 355 34.22 1.43 -54.97
C GLY A 355 35.10 0.92 -53.84
N LYS A 356 36.26 0.39 -54.22
CA LYS A 356 37.36 0.03 -53.32
C LYS A 356 38.69 0.48 -53.92
N SER A 357 39.60 0.99 -53.09
CA SER A 357 40.91 1.48 -53.54
C SER A 357 41.83 0.36 -54.02
N VAL A 358 41.64 -0.87 -53.53
CA VAL A 358 42.41 -2.05 -53.93
C VAL A 358 41.45 -3.22 -54.17
N SER A 359 41.64 -3.96 -55.27
CA SER A 359 40.72 -5.04 -55.67
C SER A 359 40.71 -6.23 -54.70
N ALA A 360 41.81 -6.50 -54.00
CA ALA A 360 41.96 -7.61 -53.06
C ALA A 360 41.64 -7.26 -51.60
N MET A 361 41.10 -6.06 -51.32
CA MET A 361 40.80 -5.66 -49.93
C MET A 361 39.42 -6.14 -49.50
N SER A 362 39.32 -6.63 -48.25
CA SER A 362 38.05 -6.80 -47.55
C SER A 362 37.53 -5.45 -47.06
N VAL A 363 36.23 -5.34 -46.80
CA VAL A 363 35.57 -4.06 -46.53
C VAL A 363 34.75 -4.13 -45.25
N TRP A 364 35.12 -3.35 -44.24
CA TRP A 364 34.35 -3.22 -43.01
C TRP A 364 33.07 -2.41 -43.24
N VAL A 365 31.93 -2.96 -42.85
CA VAL A 365 30.63 -2.29 -42.89
C VAL A 365 30.26 -1.88 -41.47
N ASN A 366 30.95 -0.87 -40.95
CA ASN A 366 30.72 -0.33 -39.60
C ASN A 366 30.20 1.10 -39.73
N CYS A 367 28.90 1.29 -39.63
CA CYS A 367 28.30 2.62 -39.72
C CYS A 367 27.14 2.80 -38.76
N ALA A 368 26.88 4.06 -38.40
CA ALA A 368 25.74 4.46 -37.60
C ALA A 368 25.03 5.65 -38.27
N PHE A 369 23.71 5.66 -38.22
CA PHE A 369 22.89 6.72 -38.78
C PHE A 369 21.50 6.77 -38.15
N VAL A 370 20.78 7.88 -38.37
CA VAL A 370 19.40 8.03 -37.92
C VAL A 370 18.46 7.36 -38.92
N ALA A 371 17.59 6.47 -38.43
CA ALA A 371 16.56 5.83 -39.24
C ALA A 371 15.51 6.84 -39.70
N GLY A 372 15.07 6.72 -40.95
CA GLY A 372 13.98 7.50 -41.54
C GLY A 372 12.65 6.79 -41.61
#